data_AF-A0A0G4MEK5-F1
#
_entry.id   AF-A0A0G4MEK5-F1
#
_cell.length_a   1.000
_cell.length_b   1.000
_cell.length_c   1.000
_cell.angle_alpha   90.00
_cell.angle_beta   90.00
_cell.angle_gamma   90.00
#
_symmetry.space_group_name_H-M   'P 1'
#
loop_
_entity.id
_entity.type
_entity.pdbx_description
1 polymer ?
#
loop_
_entity_poly.entity_id
_entity_poly.type
_entity_poly.pdbx_seq_one_letter_code
_entity_poly.pdbx_strand_id
1 'polypeptide(L)'
;RWLQKEDTTFYMDELKQRERWQYYISSYMSVEPTEGVPRSRLQKTVLARNLPPIDEKADDNWTPAVTAFSEGLAHKVCLNSLKIVYKEHTSECFIYDHYSNVKDPKEREKITRRCRAGSKKREEVMREKYVLNSKWMKDLSQSDVEKTKNDWNKWLQDGVAPPAV
;
A
#
# COMPACT_ATOMS: atom_id res chain seq x y z
N ARG A 1 -26.25 -24.31 12.74
CA ARG A 1 -26.15 -25.32 11.65
C ARG A 1 -25.13 -26.34 12.13
N TRP A 2 -25.58 -27.55 12.48
CA TRP A 2 -24.70 -28.62 12.98
C TRP A 2 -23.97 -29.22 11.78
N LEU A 3 -22.64 -29.28 11.84
CA LEU A 3 -21.80 -29.91 10.80
C LEU A 3 -22.17 -31.39 10.74
N GLN A 4 -22.65 -31.84 9.58
CA GLN A 4 -23.01 -33.24 9.37
C GLN A 4 -21.73 -34.07 9.35
N LYS A 5 -21.79 -35.23 10.02
CA LYS A 5 -20.70 -36.19 10.21
C LYS A 5 -20.14 -36.80 8.90
N GLU A 6 -20.63 -36.33 7.75
CA GLU A 6 -20.39 -36.91 6.43
C GLU A 6 -19.61 -35.97 5.50
N ASP A 7 -19.24 -34.77 5.95
CA ASP A 7 -18.33 -33.90 5.21
C ASP A 7 -16.93 -34.54 5.21
N THR A 8 -16.50 -34.99 4.03
CA THR A 8 -15.21 -35.66 3.82
C THR A 8 -14.00 -34.75 3.98
N THR A 9 -14.22 -33.47 4.28
CA THR A 9 -13.22 -32.43 4.52
C THR A 9 -12.23 -32.77 5.64
N PHE A 10 -12.57 -33.71 6.55
CA PHE A 10 -11.73 -34.12 7.67
C PHE A 10 -11.11 -35.52 7.56
N TYR A 11 -11.43 -36.32 6.53
CA TYR A 11 -10.81 -37.63 6.33
C TYR A 11 -9.45 -37.48 5.63
N MET A 12 -8.51 -36.83 6.32
CA MET A 12 -7.10 -36.78 5.88
C MET A 12 -6.53 -38.19 5.67
N ASP A 13 -7.03 -39.17 6.43
CA ASP A 13 -6.60 -40.57 6.38
C ASP A 13 -6.89 -41.25 5.04
N GLU A 14 -7.88 -40.77 4.26
CA GLU A 14 -8.24 -41.32 2.95
C GLU A 14 -7.46 -40.69 1.79
N LEU A 15 -6.88 -39.50 1.98
CA LEU A 15 -6.14 -38.79 0.94
C LEU A 15 -4.74 -39.35 0.77
N LYS A 16 -4.32 -39.60 -0.48
CA LYS A 16 -2.93 -39.93 -0.80
C LYS A 16 -2.01 -38.77 -0.48
N GLN A 17 -0.73 -39.04 -0.22
CA GLN A 17 0.24 -38.03 0.18
C GLN A 17 0.30 -36.80 -0.77
N ARG A 18 0.14 -37.01 -2.08
CA ARG A 18 0.05 -35.92 -3.07
C ARG A 18 -1.19 -35.05 -2.89
N GLU A 19 -2.34 -35.67 -2.63
CA GLU A 19 -3.63 -34.99 -2.45
C GLU A 19 -3.64 -34.20 -1.14
N ARG A 20 -3.01 -34.74 -0.08
CA ARG A 20 -2.78 -34.00 1.18
C ARG A 20 -1.93 -32.75 0.97
N TRP A 21 -0.83 -32.87 0.21
CA TRP A 21 0.02 -31.72 -0.13
C TRP A 21 -0.71 -30.68 -0.98
N GLN A 22 -1.50 -31.12 -1.96
CA GLN A 22 -2.31 -30.23 -2.78
C GLN A 22 -3.37 -29.51 -1.94
N TYR A 23 -4.06 -30.23 -1.06
CA TYR A 23 -5.03 -29.65 -0.13
C TYR A 23 -4.38 -28.61 0.80
N TYR A 24 -3.23 -28.94 1.39
CA TYR A 24 -2.47 -28.01 2.23
C TYR A 24 -2.12 -26.72 1.49
N ILE A 25 -1.59 -26.84 0.26
CA ILE A 25 -1.21 -25.68 -0.56
C ILE A 25 -2.46 -24.84 -0.90
N SER A 26 -3.54 -25.48 -1.32
CA SER A 26 -4.81 -24.79 -1.62
C SER A 26 -5.38 -24.08 -0.39
N SER A 27 -5.35 -24.72 0.79
CA SER A 27 -5.80 -24.11 2.04
C SER A 27 -4.88 -22.97 2.52
N TYR A 28 -3.57 -23.08 2.31
CA TYR A 28 -2.60 -22.05 2.67
C TYR A 28 -2.69 -20.80 1.79
N MET A 29 -2.97 -20.98 0.49
CA MET A 29 -3.14 -19.88 -0.47
C MET A 29 -4.56 -19.29 -0.47
N SER A 30 -5.51 -19.99 0.14
CA SER A 30 -6.87 -19.50 0.30
C SER A 30 -6.89 -18.24 1.16
N VAL A 31 -7.69 -17.26 0.72
CA VAL A 31 -7.95 -16.03 1.50
C VAL A 31 -8.96 -16.30 2.62
N GLU A 32 -9.65 -17.43 2.56
CA GLU A 32 -10.60 -17.84 3.59
C GLU A 32 -9.86 -18.15 4.90
N PRO A 33 -10.47 -17.82 6.05
CA PRO A 33 -9.89 -18.19 7.34
C PRO A 33 -9.66 -19.69 7.40
N THR A 34 -8.42 -20.10 7.68
CA THR A 34 -8.08 -21.51 7.92
C THR A 34 -9.00 -22.07 9.01
N GLU A 35 -9.71 -23.13 8.66
CA GLU A 35 -10.69 -23.77 9.54
C GLU A 35 -10.03 -24.20 10.86
N GLY A 36 -10.72 -23.98 11.98
CA GLY A 36 -10.21 -24.30 13.32
C GLY A 36 -9.22 -23.28 13.91
N VAL A 37 -8.75 -22.28 13.14
CA VAL A 37 -7.85 -21.24 13.66
C VAL A 37 -8.64 -20.08 14.29
N PRO A 38 -8.48 -19.79 15.60
CA PRO A 38 -9.22 -18.71 16.26
C PRO A 38 -8.72 -17.34 15.78
N ARG A 39 -9.50 -16.66 14.93
CA ARG A 39 -9.14 -15.33 14.37
C ARG A 39 -8.89 -14.25 15.42
N SER A 40 -9.54 -14.36 16.58
CA SER A 40 -9.36 -13.43 17.71
C SER A 40 -7.96 -13.50 18.32
N ARG A 41 -7.23 -14.60 18.11
CA ARG A 41 -5.87 -14.81 18.61
C ARG A 41 -4.80 -14.51 17.55
N LEU A 42 -5.20 -14.13 16.34
CA LEU A 42 -4.27 -13.82 15.25
C LEU A 42 -3.91 -12.34 15.25
N GLN A 43 -2.60 -12.05 15.30
CA GLN A 43 -2.09 -10.71 15.03
C GLN A 43 -2.07 -10.49 13.51
N LYS A 44 -2.97 -9.64 13.01
CA LYS A 44 -3.03 -9.32 11.58
C LYS A 44 -1.87 -8.38 11.21
N THR A 45 -1.00 -8.84 10.31
CA THR A 45 0.11 -8.03 9.77
C THR A 45 -0.38 -6.89 8.87
N VAL A 46 -1.57 -7.04 8.28
CA VAL A 46 -2.22 -6.03 7.44
C VAL A 46 -3.62 -5.71 7.96
N LEU A 47 -4.03 -4.44 7.85
CA LEU A 47 -5.37 -4.02 8.22
C LEU A 47 -6.38 -4.66 7.27
N ALA A 48 -7.47 -5.21 7.81
CA ALA A 48 -8.51 -5.87 7.01
C ALA A 48 -9.13 -4.96 5.94
N ARG A 49 -9.09 -3.64 6.12
CA ARG A 49 -9.54 -2.64 5.13
C ARG A 49 -8.68 -2.60 3.86
N ASN A 50 -7.45 -3.09 3.93
CA ASN A 50 -6.50 -3.13 2.82
C ASN A 50 -6.51 -4.49 2.11
N LEU A 51 -7.22 -5.47 2.66
CA LEU A 51 -7.45 -6.76 2.02
C LEU A 51 -8.69 -6.66 1.14
N PRO A 52 -8.75 -7.42 0.03
CA PRO A 52 -10.00 -7.64 -0.67
C PRO A 52 -11.07 -8.16 0.31
N PRO A 53 -12.31 -7.66 0.27
CA PRO A 53 -13.43 -8.17 1.04
C PRO A 53 -13.66 -9.63 0.66
N ILE A 54 -13.86 -10.45 1.68
CA ILE A 54 -13.86 -11.92 1.63
C ILE A 54 -15.29 -12.45 1.38
N ASP A 55 -16.26 -11.56 1.08
CA ASP A 55 -17.63 -12.00 0.87
C ASP A 55 -17.76 -12.65 -0.51
N GLU A 56 -18.38 -13.83 -0.61
CA GLU A 56 -18.75 -14.50 -1.86
C GLU A 56 -19.76 -13.66 -2.68
N LYS A 57 -20.31 -12.61 -2.07
CA LYS A 57 -21.09 -11.55 -2.73
C LYS A 57 -20.30 -10.29 -3.01
N ALA A 58 -18.97 -10.34 -2.96
CA ALA A 58 -18.14 -9.31 -3.56
C ALA A 58 -18.45 -9.33 -5.06
N ASP A 59 -19.37 -8.45 -5.46
CA ASP A 59 -19.64 -8.08 -6.83
C ASP A 59 -18.30 -8.05 -7.59
N ASP A 60 -18.22 -8.69 -8.76
CA ASP A 60 -17.00 -8.78 -9.61
C ASP A 60 -16.31 -7.41 -9.80
N ASN A 61 -17.07 -6.35 -9.53
CA ASN A 61 -16.73 -4.95 -9.48
C ASN A 61 -15.97 -4.45 -8.22
N TRP A 62 -15.61 -5.26 -7.23
CA TRP A 62 -14.86 -4.75 -6.07
C TRP A 62 -13.35 -4.72 -6.29
N THR A 63 -12.78 -5.72 -6.97
CA THR A 63 -11.34 -5.74 -7.23
C THR A 63 -11.04 -4.55 -8.15
N PRO A 64 -10.30 -3.52 -7.68
CA PRO A 64 -10.01 -2.38 -8.51
C PRO A 64 -9.18 -2.85 -9.70
N ALA A 65 -9.58 -2.42 -10.90
CA ALA A 65 -8.82 -2.76 -12.09
C ALA A 65 -7.39 -2.20 -11.95
N VAL A 66 -6.41 -3.01 -12.33
CA VAL A 66 -5.02 -2.58 -12.36
C VAL A 66 -4.89 -1.47 -13.40
N THR A 67 -4.60 -0.25 -12.95
CA THR A 67 -4.47 0.94 -13.81
C THR A 67 -3.13 0.95 -14.52
N ALA A 68 -2.08 0.52 -13.82
CA ALA A 68 -0.75 0.34 -14.37
C ALA A 68 -0.02 -0.72 -13.55
N PHE A 69 0.79 -1.53 -14.21
CA PHE A 69 1.65 -2.50 -13.55
C PHE A 69 3.03 -2.53 -14.20
N SER A 70 4.02 -2.93 -13.41
CA SER A 70 5.36 -3.27 -13.87
C SER A 70 5.77 -4.56 -13.19
N GLU A 71 5.89 -5.62 -13.98
CA GLU A 71 6.28 -6.95 -13.51
C GLU A 71 7.72 -7.21 -13.94
N GLY A 72 8.65 -7.04 -12.99
CA GLY A 72 10.08 -7.26 -13.23
C GLY A 72 10.80 -7.95 -12.09
N LEU A 73 10.11 -8.31 -11.00
CA LEU A 73 10.72 -8.88 -9.80
C LEU A 73 11.22 -10.29 -10.06
N ALA A 74 12.54 -10.45 -10.17
CA ALA A 74 13.14 -11.77 -10.28
C ALA A 74 13.45 -12.30 -8.87
N HIS A 75 12.83 -13.41 -8.50
CA HIS A 75 13.10 -14.11 -7.25
C HIS A 75 13.38 -15.59 -7.48
N LYS A 76 14.12 -16.22 -6.55
CA LYS A 76 14.41 -17.66 -6.54
C LYS A 76 14.08 -18.21 -5.17
N VAL A 77 13.42 -19.37 -5.13
CA VAL A 77 13.12 -20.08 -3.88
C VAL A 77 14.11 -21.23 -3.72
N CYS A 78 14.97 -21.14 -2.71
CA CYS A 78 15.88 -22.24 -2.37
C CYS A 78 15.11 -23.30 -1.59
N LEU A 79 14.94 -24.49 -2.16
CA LEU A 79 14.18 -25.58 -1.53
C LEU A 79 14.86 -26.13 -0.27
N ASN A 80 16.19 -26.14 -0.23
CA ASN A 80 16.95 -26.70 0.90
C ASN A 80 16.87 -25.80 2.15
N SER A 81 16.87 -24.48 1.96
CA SER A 81 16.82 -23.52 3.07
C SER A 81 15.45 -22.90 3.26
N LEU A 82 14.50 -23.17 2.35
CA LEU A 82 13.17 -22.53 2.28
C LEU A 82 13.25 -21.00 2.31
N LYS A 83 14.28 -20.43 1.68
CA LYS A 83 14.51 -18.97 1.62
C LYS A 83 14.18 -18.45 0.24
N ILE A 84 13.52 -17.30 0.20
CA ILE A 84 13.29 -16.52 -1.02
C ILE A 84 14.44 -15.53 -1.17
N VAL A 85 15.09 -15.54 -2.34
CA VAL A 85 16.18 -14.62 -2.70
C VAL A 85 15.71 -13.74 -3.85
N TYR A 86 15.83 -12.42 -3.69
CA TYR A 86 15.44 -11.44 -4.71
C TYR A 86 16.66 -10.94 -5.48
N LYS A 87 16.52 -10.73 -6.79
CA LYS A 87 17.56 -10.15 -7.63
C LYS A 87 17.61 -8.63 -7.43
N GLU A 88 18.82 -8.09 -7.32
CA GLU A 88 19.05 -6.66 -7.22
C GLU A 88 18.49 -5.91 -8.44
N HIS A 89 18.05 -4.67 -8.22
CA HIS A 89 17.45 -3.79 -9.23
C HIS A 89 16.25 -4.39 -9.97
N THR A 90 15.54 -5.33 -9.34
CA THR A 90 14.25 -5.82 -9.82
C THR A 90 13.12 -5.36 -8.93
N SER A 91 11.97 -5.08 -9.53
CA SER A 91 10.80 -4.59 -8.82
C SER A 91 9.53 -5.09 -9.46
N GLU A 92 8.50 -5.25 -8.64
CA GLU A 92 7.14 -5.49 -9.09
C GLU A 92 6.25 -4.42 -8.45
N CYS A 93 5.41 -3.79 -9.26
CA CYS A 93 4.47 -2.80 -8.77
C CYS A 93 3.13 -2.93 -9.49
N PHE A 94 2.06 -2.77 -8.70
CA PHE A 94 0.69 -2.70 -9.18
C PHE A 94 0.09 -1.41 -8.66
N ILE A 95 -0.42 -0.59 -9.57
CA ILE A 95 -1.13 0.65 -9.27
C ILE A 95 -2.61 0.37 -9.52
N TYR A 96 -3.39 0.44 -8.45
CA TYR A 96 -4.84 0.24 -8.48
C TYR A 96 -5.55 1.59 -8.46
N ASP A 97 -6.55 1.76 -9.32
CA ASP A 97 -7.54 2.83 -9.15
C ASP A 97 -8.75 2.28 -8.41
N HIS A 98 -8.82 2.56 -7.11
CA HIS A 98 -9.94 2.18 -6.25
C HIS A 98 -11.30 2.77 -6.66
N TYR A 99 -11.31 3.67 -7.64
CA TYR A 99 -12.51 4.33 -8.14
C TYR A 99 -12.77 4.08 -9.63
N SER A 100 -12.03 3.17 -10.27
CA SER A 100 -12.21 2.79 -11.69
C SER A 100 -13.62 2.28 -11.96
N ASN A 101 -14.22 1.62 -10.97
CA ASN A 101 -15.49 0.90 -11.11
C ASN A 101 -16.71 1.83 -10.91
N VAL A 102 -16.50 3.12 -10.60
CA VAL A 102 -17.57 4.11 -10.45
C VAL A 102 -18.02 4.59 -11.83
N LYS A 103 -19.11 4.00 -12.33
CA LYS A 103 -19.69 4.32 -13.65
C LYS A 103 -20.45 5.65 -13.68
N ASP A 104 -20.99 6.11 -12.54
CA ASP A 104 -21.73 7.39 -12.47
C ASP A 104 -20.76 8.59 -12.54
N PRO A 105 -20.87 9.46 -13.56
CA PRO A 105 -20.02 10.65 -13.69
C PRO A 105 -20.11 11.59 -12.48
N LYS A 106 -21.29 11.74 -11.85
CA LYS A 106 -21.47 12.64 -10.71
C LYS A 106 -20.73 12.15 -9.48
N GLU A 107 -20.81 10.85 -9.19
CA GLU A 107 -20.07 10.23 -8.08
C GLU A 107 -18.56 10.26 -8.35
N ARG A 108 -18.13 10.03 -9.59
CA ARG A 108 -16.71 10.16 -9.98
C ARG A 108 -16.18 11.57 -9.77
N GLU A 109 -16.97 12.60 -10.11
CA GLU A 109 -16.59 14.00 -9.88
C GLU A 109 -16.46 14.31 -8.37
N LYS A 110 -17.42 13.86 -7.56
CA LYS A 110 -17.38 14.04 -6.09
C LYS A 110 -16.13 13.40 -5.49
N ILE A 111 -15.81 12.17 -5.89
CA ILE A 111 -14.60 11.46 -5.44
C ILE A 111 -13.34 12.22 -5.86
N THR A 112 -13.27 12.64 -7.12
CA THR A 112 -12.14 13.42 -7.65
C THR A 112 -11.94 14.72 -6.88
N ARG A 113 -13.04 15.44 -6.59
CA ARG A 113 -13.03 16.67 -5.81
C ARG A 113 -12.50 16.42 -4.40
N ARG A 114 -12.97 15.37 -3.73
CA ARG A 114 -12.50 14.96 -2.40
C ARG A 114 -11.00 14.61 -2.41
N CYS A 115 -10.54 13.83 -3.38
CA CYS A 115 -9.12 13.47 -3.51
C CYS A 115 -8.25 14.70 -3.76
N ARG A 116 -8.69 15.63 -4.62
CA ARG A 116 -8.00 16.91 -4.87
C ARG A 116 -7.95 17.78 -3.61
N ALA A 117 -9.05 17.91 -2.88
CA ALA A 117 -9.08 18.66 -1.62
C ALA A 117 -8.12 18.07 -0.58
N GLY A 118 -8.10 16.74 -0.42
CA GLY A 118 -7.14 16.06 0.45
C GLY A 118 -5.69 16.26 0.02
N SER A 119 -5.42 16.24 -1.30
CA SER A 119 -4.09 16.52 -1.83
C SER A 119 -3.63 17.94 -1.56
N LYS A 120 -4.51 18.94 -1.80
CA LYS A 120 -4.24 20.34 -1.49
C LYS A 120 -3.97 20.54 0.00
N LYS A 121 -4.79 19.94 0.87
CA LYS A 121 -4.59 20.07 2.32
C LYS A 121 -3.24 19.50 2.77
N ARG A 122 -2.83 18.35 2.21
CA ARG A 122 -1.49 17.79 2.48
C ARG A 122 -0.40 18.70 1.96
N GLU A 123 -0.55 19.25 0.75
CA GLU A 123 0.40 20.20 0.17
C GLU A 123 0.55 21.45 1.04
N GLU A 124 -0.55 22.04 1.51
CA GLU A 124 -0.54 23.20 2.42
C GLU A 124 0.24 22.90 3.69
N VAL A 125 -0.05 21.79 4.37
CA VAL A 125 0.64 21.38 5.61
C VAL A 125 2.14 21.15 5.35
N MET A 126 2.48 20.53 4.22
CA MET A 126 3.88 20.28 3.85
C MET A 126 4.60 21.60 3.52
N ARG A 127 4.00 22.49 2.74
CA ARG A 127 4.56 23.81 2.43
C ARG A 127 4.70 24.67 3.67
N GLU A 128 3.71 24.67 4.54
CA GLU A 128 3.79 25.37 5.81
C GLU A 128 4.97 24.86 6.63
N LYS A 129 5.10 23.54 6.80
CA LYS A 129 6.16 22.95 7.63
C LYS A 129 7.57 23.11 7.04
N TYR A 130 7.71 23.00 5.73
CA TYR A 130 9.03 22.88 5.08
C TYR A 130 9.45 24.11 4.27
N VAL A 131 8.52 24.98 3.89
CA VAL A 131 8.81 26.16 3.04
C VAL A 131 8.55 27.47 3.77
N LEU A 132 7.48 27.59 4.56
CA LEU A 132 7.06 28.86 5.19
C LEU A 132 7.49 28.98 6.67
N ASN A 133 7.31 27.93 7.47
CA ASN A 133 7.62 27.87 8.89
C ASN A 133 8.70 26.82 9.17
N SER A 134 9.68 26.72 8.27
CA SER A 134 10.81 25.82 8.44
C SER A 134 11.67 26.22 9.64
N LYS A 135 12.32 25.25 10.27
CA LYS A 135 13.08 25.44 11.52
C LYS A 135 14.12 26.56 11.47
N TRP A 136 14.72 26.84 10.32
CA TRP A 136 15.73 27.91 10.18
C TRP A 136 15.14 29.32 10.24
N MET A 137 13.84 29.49 9.94
CA MET A 137 13.14 30.78 10.06
C MET A 137 12.60 31.02 11.46
N LYS A 138 12.71 30.04 12.36
CA LYS A 138 12.24 30.15 13.73
C LYS A 138 13.12 31.17 14.47
N ASP A 139 12.49 32.07 15.21
CA ASP A 139 13.14 33.09 16.05
C ASP A 139 13.88 34.21 15.27
N LEU A 140 13.77 34.24 13.94
CA LEU A 140 14.25 35.34 13.10
C LEU A 140 13.15 36.38 12.85
N SER A 141 13.54 37.65 12.72
CA SER A 141 12.60 38.69 12.28
C SER A 141 12.26 38.51 10.80
N GLN A 142 11.10 39.03 10.37
CA GLN A 142 10.71 38.97 8.96
C GLN A 142 11.78 39.60 8.04
N SER A 143 12.42 40.69 8.49
CA SER A 143 13.49 41.37 7.75
C SER A 143 14.73 40.48 7.56
N ASP A 144 15.13 39.74 8.60
CA ASP A 144 16.28 38.84 8.54
C ASP A 144 16.04 37.64 7.61
N VAL A 145 14.81 37.12 7.63
CA VAL A 145 14.38 36.05 6.72
C VAL A 145 14.40 36.52 5.27
N GLU A 146 13.90 37.72 4.99
CA GLU A 146 13.90 38.31 3.65
C GLU A 146 15.32 38.60 3.16
N LYS A 147 16.20 39.11 4.04
CA LYS A 147 17.61 39.32 3.72
C LYS A 147 18.30 38.00 3.35
N THR A 148 18.13 36.96 4.16
CA THR A 148 18.72 35.63 3.91
C THR A 148 18.19 35.03 2.61
N LYS A 149 16.89 35.18 2.31
CA LYS A 149 16.30 34.75 1.03
C LYS A 149 16.87 35.52 -0.16
N ASN A 150 17.09 36.82 -0.03
CA ASN A 150 17.66 37.66 -1.08
C ASN A 150 19.13 37.33 -1.34
N ASP A 151 19.92 37.12 -0.29
CA ASP A 151 21.32 36.72 -0.38
C ASP A 151 21.44 35.34 -1.04
N TRP A 152 20.56 34.39 -0.70
CA TRP A 152 20.47 33.10 -1.36
C TRP A 152 20.11 33.21 -2.84
N ASN A 153 19.11 34.03 -3.19
CA ASN A 153 18.71 34.22 -4.59
C ASN A 153 19.82 34.88 -5.42
N LYS A 154 20.53 35.87 -4.86
CA LYS A 154 21.73 36.46 -5.49
C LYS A 154 22.82 35.44 -5.69
N TRP A 155 23.05 34.54 -4.72
CA TRP A 155 24.00 33.45 -4.90
C TRP A 155 23.58 32.51 -6.02
N LEU A 156 22.30 32.14 -6.09
CA LEU A 156 21.77 31.25 -7.10
C LEU A 156 21.86 31.83 -8.52
N GLN A 157 21.63 33.13 -8.68
CA GLN A 157 21.62 33.82 -9.98
C GLN A 157 22.99 34.35 -10.39
N ASP A 158 23.68 35.03 -9.48
CA ASP A 158 24.90 35.80 -9.76
C ASP A 158 26.18 35.09 -9.28
N GLY A 159 26.05 33.94 -8.59
CA GLY A 159 27.18 33.18 -8.05
C GLY A 159 27.87 33.84 -6.85
N VAL A 160 27.37 34.96 -6.34
CA VAL A 160 27.95 35.68 -5.20
C VAL A 160 27.56 34.98 -3.90
N ALA A 161 28.52 34.31 -3.26
CA ALA A 161 28.28 33.60 -2.01
C ALA A 161 27.77 34.56 -0.91
N PRO A 162 26.78 34.14 -0.09
CA PRO A 162 26.34 34.94 1.05
C PRO A 162 27.51 35.21 2.01
N PRO A 163 27.52 36.36 2.71
CA PRO A 163 28.53 36.61 3.73
C PRO A 163 28.50 35.51 4.80
N ALA A 164 29.69 35.04 5.20
CA ALA A 164 29.80 34.02 6.25
C ALA A 164 29.25 34.57 7.57
N VAL A 165 28.36 33.80 8.20
CA VAL A 165 27.77 34.08 9.52
C VAL A 165 28.75 33.74 10.62
#